data_AF-A0A1Q6DVK6-F1
#
_entry.id   AF-A0A1Q6DVK6-F1
#
_cell.length_a   1.000
_cell.length_b   1.000
_cell.length_c   1.000
_cell.angle_alpha   90.00
_cell.angle_beta   90.00
_cell.angle_gamma   90.00
#
_symmetry.space_group_name_H-M   'P 1'
#
loop_
_entity.id
_entity.type
_entity.pdbx_description
1 polymer ?
#
loop_
_entity_poly.entity_id
_entity_poly.type
_entity_poly.pdbx_seq_one_letter_code
_entity_poly.pdbx_strand_id
1 'polypeptide(L)'
;MEKTTPTKTRIGKGITIKSNKTTNKRVRGIINITQSGCMIIYKLRMYPSDDQEEKLGETLELCRWIYNHFLKELNKSEEVPSRYELQKELPELKDKKPELKQVHSKVLQNVLRRLYSNLKALSDSKKNGYKVGRLRYKSKGWYKTFTYSQSGYKIKETKTRRDLIKLSKIGEIPIRKHRQVKNEIKNVFVKREQAGKWFVSIVTDFQKDLSGGEGVVATDLNTTNYLTDSDELVIENPKYLEEKEERLQKEKQKFDRKEKGSNKYEKQRKRVAKKYEELRDAKKDFLPSLSRVYIENYGTIILGDLSISDMFENSYFAKSNLDASLGRFRDYLRYKAESAGTKIIFVDPDNTTQTYSNCGEKVSKNIWDREHECPRCGFSTTRDHNSALNILKKGLDSLGKGQAEVTPVDTGTPAGHFVSASSVVELGTPSHTEAEV
;
A
#
# COMPACT_ATOMS: atom_id res chain seq x y z
N MET A 1 -13.39 47.15 -18.39
CA MET A 1 -11.98 46.71 -18.43
C MET A 1 -11.56 46.39 -17.01
N GLU A 2 -11.74 45.14 -16.61
CA GLU A 2 -11.46 44.67 -15.25
C GLU A 2 -10.27 43.73 -15.33
N LYS A 3 -9.14 44.16 -14.75
CA LYS A 3 -7.89 43.40 -14.75
C LYS A 3 -7.94 42.38 -13.62
N THR A 4 -8.04 41.10 -13.97
CA THR A 4 -7.82 39.98 -13.07
C THR A 4 -6.32 39.78 -12.82
N THR A 5 -5.89 40.01 -11.58
CA THR A 5 -4.52 39.73 -11.13
C THR A 5 -4.43 38.26 -10.68
N PRO A 6 -3.50 37.45 -11.19
CA PRO A 6 -3.30 36.09 -10.70
C PRO A 6 -2.44 36.09 -9.44
N THR A 7 -2.98 35.61 -8.32
CA THR A 7 -2.26 35.32 -7.08
C THR A 7 -1.38 34.10 -7.28
N LYS A 8 -0.07 34.32 -7.51
CA LYS A 8 0.96 33.27 -7.42
C LYS A 8 1.43 33.18 -5.97
N THR A 9 1.02 32.13 -5.25
CA THR A 9 1.66 31.75 -3.98
C THR A 9 3.02 31.14 -4.29
N ARG A 10 4.08 31.83 -3.88
CA ARG A 10 5.48 31.51 -4.18
C ARG A 10 5.99 30.52 -3.13
N ILE A 11 6.07 29.24 -3.46
CA ILE A 11 6.66 28.20 -2.61
C ILE A 11 8.14 28.04 -2.97
N GLY A 12 9.01 28.23 -1.98
CA GLY A 12 10.39 27.70 -1.88
C GLY A 12 11.42 28.11 -2.94
N LYS A 13 12.45 28.88 -2.54
CA LYS A 13 13.70 28.98 -3.32
C LYS A 13 14.47 27.66 -3.20
N GLY A 14 14.53 26.89 -4.28
CA GLY A 14 15.33 25.66 -4.36
C GLY A 14 16.84 25.95 -4.31
N ILE A 15 17.57 25.18 -3.48
CA ILE A 15 19.03 25.14 -3.48
C ILE A 15 19.48 24.19 -4.61
N THR A 16 20.24 24.69 -5.58
CA THR A 16 20.84 23.87 -6.65
C THR A 16 22.15 23.25 -6.16
N ILE A 17 22.31 21.93 -6.24
CA ILE A 17 23.51 21.22 -5.73
C ILE A 17 24.26 20.51 -6.88
N LYS A 18 25.52 20.90 -7.10
CA LYS A 18 26.48 20.19 -7.99
C LYS A 18 27.07 18.97 -7.27
N SER A 19 27.21 17.85 -7.98
CA SER A 19 27.80 16.62 -7.45
C SER A 19 29.33 16.65 -7.55
N ASN A 20 30.02 16.24 -6.48
CA ASN A 20 31.43 15.85 -6.52
C ASN A 20 31.61 14.49 -5.80
N LYS A 21 32.56 13.71 -6.32
CA LYS A 21 32.76 12.28 -6.00
C LYS A 21 33.43 12.04 -4.63
N THR A 22 32.88 11.04 -3.94
CA THR A 22 33.50 10.03 -3.03
C THR A 22 34.16 10.43 -1.71
N THR A 23 33.72 9.78 -0.61
CA THR A 23 34.51 8.80 0.18
C THR A 23 33.61 7.96 1.10
N ASN A 24 33.98 6.69 1.30
CA ASN A 24 33.21 5.62 1.94
C ASN A 24 33.17 5.73 3.47
N LYS A 25 31.98 5.98 4.06
CA LYS A 25 31.60 5.51 5.40
C LYS A 25 30.31 4.69 5.26
N ARG A 26 30.22 3.56 5.97
CA ARG A 26 29.10 2.61 5.90
C ARG A 26 27.77 3.28 6.30
N VAL A 27 27.04 3.79 5.31
CA VAL A 27 25.65 4.21 5.45
C VAL A 27 24.77 2.96 5.41
N ARG A 28 24.03 2.68 6.49
CA ARG A 28 22.91 1.75 6.42
C ARG A 28 21.84 2.41 5.55
N GLY A 29 21.60 1.86 4.35
CA GLY A 29 20.34 2.08 3.64
C GLY A 29 20.27 3.18 2.56
N ILE A 30 21.34 3.47 1.81
CA ILE A 30 21.16 4.12 0.50
C ILE A 30 20.62 3.05 -0.46
N ILE A 31 19.30 2.99 -0.64
CA ILE A 31 18.72 2.12 -1.66
C ILE A 31 18.87 2.83 -3.01
N ASN A 32 19.95 2.54 -3.73
CA ASN A 32 20.00 2.79 -5.17
C ASN A 32 19.10 1.73 -5.82
N ILE A 33 17.81 2.04 -5.97
CA ILE A 33 16.83 1.11 -6.54
C ILE A 33 17.13 1.01 -8.05
N THR A 34 17.90 -0.01 -8.42
CA THR A 34 18.06 -0.42 -9.81
C THR A 34 16.70 -0.84 -10.35
N GLN A 35 16.27 -0.24 -11.47
CA GLN A 35 15.04 -0.59 -12.18
C GLN A 35 15.00 -2.10 -12.44
N SER A 36 14.21 -2.84 -11.65
CA SER A 36 14.04 -4.28 -11.88
C SER A 36 12.61 -4.70 -11.58
N GLY A 37 11.85 -4.87 -12.67
CA GLY A 37 10.68 -5.75 -12.69
C GLY A 37 9.44 -5.28 -11.93
N CYS A 38 9.29 -3.99 -11.65
CA CYS A 38 8.06 -3.48 -11.06
C CYS A 38 6.86 -3.76 -12.01
N MET A 39 5.65 -3.88 -11.48
CA MET A 39 4.43 -4.08 -12.27
C MET A 39 3.35 -3.14 -11.76
N ILE A 40 2.54 -2.58 -12.66
CA ILE A 40 1.39 -1.76 -12.29
C ILE A 40 0.17 -2.67 -12.19
N ILE A 41 -0.64 -2.46 -11.14
CA ILE A 41 -1.88 -3.21 -10.93
C ILE A 41 -3.07 -2.25 -10.90
N TYR A 42 -3.93 -2.35 -11.90
CA TYR A 42 -5.20 -1.62 -11.95
C TYR A 42 -6.32 -2.47 -11.33
N LYS A 43 -6.74 -2.12 -10.10
CA LYS A 43 -7.87 -2.79 -9.42
C LYS A 43 -9.18 -2.07 -9.72
N LEU A 44 -10.01 -2.62 -10.60
CA LEU A 44 -11.28 -2.04 -11.05
C LEU A 44 -12.49 -2.83 -10.50
N ARG A 45 -13.58 -2.13 -10.13
CA ARG A 45 -14.83 -2.76 -9.70
C ARG A 45 -15.58 -3.33 -10.90
N MET A 46 -16.02 -4.59 -10.80
CA MET A 46 -16.85 -5.28 -11.81
C MET A 46 -18.33 -5.28 -11.41
N TYR A 47 -19.24 -5.17 -12.38
CA TYR A 47 -20.69 -5.22 -12.17
C TYR A 47 -21.29 -6.34 -13.03
N PRO A 48 -21.09 -7.62 -12.65
CA PRO A 48 -21.70 -8.73 -13.36
C PRO A 48 -23.23 -8.71 -13.21
N SER A 49 -23.94 -9.24 -14.22
CA SER A 49 -25.36 -9.64 -14.08
C SER A 49 -25.48 -10.90 -13.20
N ASP A 50 -26.70 -11.27 -12.81
CA ASP A 50 -26.94 -12.45 -11.98
C ASP A 50 -26.39 -13.74 -12.61
N ASP A 51 -26.69 -13.99 -13.90
CA ASP A 51 -26.13 -15.12 -14.65
C ASP A 51 -24.59 -15.12 -14.70
N GLN A 52 -24.00 -13.93 -14.78
CA GLN A 52 -22.53 -13.80 -14.78
C GLN A 52 -21.96 -14.05 -13.40
N GLU A 53 -22.63 -13.59 -12.34
CA GLU A 53 -22.22 -13.85 -10.96
C GLU A 53 -22.28 -15.35 -10.63
N GLU A 54 -23.28 -16.07 -11.14
CA GLU A 54 -23.37 -17.53 -11.05
C GLU A 54 -22.16 -18.19 -11.72
N LYS A 55 -21.89 -17.89 -13.00
CA LYS A 55 -20.72 -18.42 -13.74
C LYS A 55 -19.38 -18.12 -13.07
N LEU A 56 -19.24 -16.91 -12.52
CA LEU A 56 -18.05 -16.51 -11.75
C LEU A 56 -17.93 -17.32 -10.45
N GLY A 57 -19.05 -17.58 -9.77
CA GLY A 57 -19.15 -18.42 -8.58
C GLY A 57 -18.78 -19.87 -8.86
N GLU A 58 -19.33 -20.46 -9.90
CA GLU A 58 -19.03 -21.81 -10.37
C GLU A 58 -17.55 -21.95 -10.75
N THR A 59 -16.99 -20.97 -11.46
CA THR A 59 -15.57 -20.93 -11.80
C THR A 59 -14.69 -20.98 -10.55
N LEU A 60 -15.04 -20.24 -9.49
CA LEU A 60 -14.31 -20.29 -8.21
C LEU A 60 -14.40 -21.67 -7.55
N GLU A 61 -15.56 -22.31 -7.59
CA GLU A 61 -15.76 -23.64 -7.01
C GLU A 61 -15.04 -24.75 -7.79
N LEU A 62 -15.03 -24.69 -9.12
CA LEU A 62 -14.26 -25.59 -9.98
C LEU A 62 -12.75 -25.39 -9.76
N CYS A 63 -12.27 -24.14 -9.62
CA CYS A 63 -10.88 -23.87 -9.25
C CYS A 63 -10.53 -24.40 -7.85
N ARG A 64 -11.44 -24.27 -6.88
CA ARG A 64 -11.28 -24.81 -5.53
C ARG A 64 -11.16 -26.34 -5.57
N TRP A 65 -12.01 -26.99 -6.38
CA TRP A 65 -12.00 -28.42 -6.55
C TRP A 65 -10.66 -28.90 -7.14
N ILE A 66 -10.19 -28.28 -8.23
CA ILE A 66 -8.88 -28.56 -8.83
C ILE A 66 -7.75 -28.39 -7.83
N TYR A 67 -7.75 -27.29 -7.07
CA TYR A 67 -6.75 -27.05 -6.03
C TYR A 67 -6.72 -28.19 -5.01
N ASN A 68 -7.88 -28.62 -4.52
CA ASN A 68 -7.97 -29.67 -3.52
C ASN A 68 -7.65 -31.06 -4.10
N HIS A 69 -8.02 -31.32 -5.35
CA HIS A 69 -7.72 -32.57 -6.05
C HIS A 69 -6.20 -32.77 -6.15
N PHE A 70 -5.48 -31.81 -6.73
CA PHE A 70 -4.03 -31.89 -6.84
C PHE A 70 -3.32 -31.79 -5.49
N LEU A 71 -3.84 -31.04 -4.52
CA LEU A 71 -3.28 -31.05 -3.16
C LEU A 71 -3.42 -32.43 -2.49
N LYS A 72 -4.50 -33.17 -2.78
CA LYS A 72 -4.68 -34.54 -2.28
C LYS A 72 -3.66 -35.48 -2.91
N GLU A 73 -3.41 -35.36 -4.20
CA GLU A 73 -2.39 -36.16 -4.90
C GLU A 73 -1.00 -35.87 -4.37
N LEU A 74 -0.62 -34.59 -4.26
CA LEU A 74 0.66 -34.18 -3.67
C LEU A 74 0.86 -34.66 -2.23
N ASN A 75 -0.21 -34.84 -1.45
CA ASN A 75 -0.11 -35.37 -0.09
C ASN A 75 0.02 -36.90 -0.05
N LYS A 76 -0.30 -37.60 -1.14
CA LYS A 76 -0.17 -39.06 -1.27
C LYS A 76 1.14 -39.47 -1.93
N SER A 77 1.70 -38.63 -2.79
CA SER A 77 2.94 -38.91 -3.48
C SER A 77 4.13 -38.85 -2.51
N GLU A 78 5.03 -39.83 -2.62
CA GLU A 78 6.30 -39.85 -1.88
C GLU A 78 7.26 -38.77 -2.39
N GLU A 79 7.27 -38.55 -3.71
CA GLU A 79 7.99 -37.46 -4.36
C GLU A 79 7.01 -36.39 -4.86
N VAL A 80 7.42 -35.12 -4.82
CA VAL A 80 6.60 -34.01 -5.32
C VAL A 80 6.73 -33.97 -6.85
N PRO A 81 5.70 -34.38 -7.63
CA PRO A 81 5.75 -34.29 -9.08
C PRO A 81 5.97 -32.85 -9.53
N SER A 82 6.46 -32.66 -10.74
CA SER A 82 6.59 -31.35 -11.34
C SER A 82 5.20 -30.77 -11.67
N ARG A 83 5.11 -29.44 -11.64
CA ARG A 83 3.88 -28.72 -12.05
C ARG A 83 3.45 -29.09 -13.47
N TYR A 84 4.41 -29.37 -14.36
CA TYR A 84 4.13 -29.67 -15.75
C TYR A 84 3.50 -31.04 -15.93
N GLU A 85 3.91 -32.03 -15.14
CA GLU A 85 3.29 -33.37 -15.12
C GLU A 85 1.81 -33.27 -14.72
N LEU A 86 1.52 -32.63 -13.57
CA LEU A 86 0.12 -32.45 -13.13
C LEU A 86 -0.72 -31.62 -14.12
N GLN A 87 -0.09 -30.69 -14.86
CA GLN A 87 -0.81 -29.94 -15.90
C GLN A 87 -1.19 -30.82 -17.11
N LYS A 88 -0.44 -31.88 -17.41
CA LYS A 88 -0.75 -32.82 -18.50
C LYS A 88 -1.95 -33.70 -18.18
N GLU A 89 -2.34 -33.83 -16.92
CA GLU A 89 -3.51 -34.60 -16.48
C GLU A 89 -4.83 -33.82 -16.62
N LEU A 90 -4.76 -32.48 -16.79
CA LEU A 90 -5.96 -31.63 -16.92
C LEU A 90 -6.91 -32.03 -18.07
N PRO A 91 -6.46 -32.46 -19.26
CA PRO A 91 -7.34 -32.97 -20.32
C PRO A 91 -8.14 -34.20 -19.87
N GLU A 92 -7.48 -35.24 -19.36
CA GLU A 92 -8.17 -36.44 -18.86
C GLU A 92 -9.14 -36.12 -17.72
N LEU A 93 -8.74 -35.20 -16.84
CA LEU A 93 -9.58 -34.76 -15.74
C LEU A 93 -10.85 -34.04 -16.22
N LYS A 94 -10.80 -33.35 -17.36
CA LYS A 94 -11.98 -32.74 -18.00
C LYS A 94 -12.91 -33.79 -18.62
N ASP A 95 -12.40 -34.97 -18.97
CA ASP A 95 -13.27 -36.04 -19.47
C ASP A 95 -13.95 -36.77 -18.31
N LYS A 96 -13.24 -36.99 -17.20
CA LYS A 96 -13.82 -37.49 -15.94
C LYS A 96 -14.78 -36.48 -15.29
N LYS A 97 -14.52 -35.18 -15.45
CA LYS A 97 -15.33 -34.09 -14.90
C LYS A 97 -15.62 -33.02 -15.96
N PRO A 98 -16.65 -33.21 -16.80
CA PRO A 98 -16.97 -32.32 -17.93
C PRO A 98 -17.23 -30.87 -17.55
N GLU A 99 -17.67 -30.57 -16.33
CA GLU A 99 -17.91 -29.19 -15.88
C GLU A 99 -16.63 -28.33 -15.92
N LEU A 100 -15.45 -28.95 -15.84
CA LEU A 100 -14.17 -28.24 -16.01
C LEU A 100 -14.02 -27.63 -17.42
N LYS A 101 -14.74 -28.10 -18.43
CA LYS A 101 -14.76 -27.53 -19.79
C LYS A 101 -15.43 -26.14 -19.82
N GLN A 102 -16.20 -25.80 -18.79
CA GLN A 102 -16.78 -24.46 -18.60
C GLN A 102 -15.74 -23.44 -18.15
N VAL A 103 -14.57 -23.86 -17.66
CA VAL A 103 -13.51 -22.95 -17.24
C VAL A 103 -12.43 -22.84 -18.32
N HIS A 104 -11.97 -21.61 -18.57
CA HIS A 104 -10.89 -21.37 -19.52
C HIS A 104 -9.62 -22.15 -19.12
N SER A 105 -8.95 -22.80 -20.08
CA SER A 105 -7.83 -23.71 -19.83
C SER A 105 -6.69 -23.06 -19.04
N LYS A 106 -6.34 -21.81 -19.36
CA LYS A 106 -5.29 -21.06 -18.64
C LYS A 106 -5.69 -20.78 -17.18
N VAL A 107 -6.97 -20.65 -16.87
CA VAL A 107 -7.42 -20.46 -15.49
C VAL A 107 -7.14 -21.72 -14.67
N LEU A 108 -7.47 -22.90 -15.20
CA LEU A 108 -7.18 -24.19 -14.57
C LEU A 108 -5.67 -24.41 -14.38
N GLN A 109 -4.87 -24.12 -15.41
CA GLN A 109 -3.40 -24.20 -15.32
C GLN A 109 -2.83 -23.24 -14.25
N ASN A 110 -3.44 -22.07 -14.06
CA ASN A 110 -3.04 -21.12 -13.01
C ASN A 110 -3.37 -21.60 -11.60
N VAL A 111 -4.35 -22.50 -11.42
CA VAL A 111 -4.61 -23.12 -10.11
C VAL A 111 -3.39 -23.92 -9.66
N LEU A 112 -2.84 -24.73 -10.56
CA LEU A 112 -1.60 -25.47 -10.34
C LEU A 112 -0.40 -24.53 -10.14
N ARG A 113 -0.26 -23.48 -10.95
CA ARG A 113 0.78 -22.46 -10.75
C ARG A 113 0.72 -21.85 -9.34
N ARG A 114 -0.48 -21.52 -8.86
CA ARG A 114 -0.69 -21.00 -7.50
C ARG A 114 -0.30 -22.03 -6.44
N LEU A 115 -0.69 -23.29 -6.62
CA LEU A 115 -0.37 -24.37 -5.68
C LEU A 115 1.15 -24.51 -5.50
N TYR A 116 1.91 -24.58 -6.59
CA TYR A 116 3.38 -24.67 -6.55
C TYR A 116 4.04 -23.40 -6.04
N SER A 117 3.51 -22.21 -6.36
CA SER A 117 4.00 -20.96 -5.80
C SER A 117 3.85 -20.93 -4.28
N ASN A 118 2.76 -21.48 -3.74
CA ASN A 118 2.55 -21.56 -2.29
C ASN A 118 3.50 -22.58 -1.65
N LEU A 119 3.78 -23.72 -2.29
CA LEU A 119 4.76 -24.70 -1.82
C LEU A 119 6.17 -24.10 -1.78
N LYS A 120 6.57 -23.40 -2.86
CA LYS A 120 7.85 -22.71 -2.91
C LYS A 120 7.97 -21.68 -1.79
N ALA A 121 6.95 -20.83 -1.60
CA ALA A 121 6.95 -19.86 -0.52
C ALA A 121 7.09 -20.49 0.87
N LEU A 122 6.42 -21.63 1.14
CA LEU A 122 6.59 -22.36 2.39
C LEU A 122 8.00 -22.93 2.55
N SER A 123 8.58 -23.49 1.49
CA SER A 123 9.96 -23.97 1.48
C SER A 123 10.94 -22.84 1.79
N ASP A 124 10.79 -21.69 1.13
CA ASP A 124 11.66 -20.52 1.32
C ASP A 124 11.53 -19.97 2.74
N SER A 125 10.30 -19.88 3.28
CA SER A 125 10.09 -19.52 4.70
C SER A 125 10.76 -20.52 5.65
N LYS A 126 10.70 -21.82 5.38
CA LYS A 126 11.38 -22.84 6.20
C LYS A 126 12.89 -22.67 6.18
N LYS A 127 13.48 -22.40 5.00
CA LYS A 127 14.91 -22.14 4.83
C LYS A 127 15.36 -20.90 5.59
N ASN A 128 14.49 -19.90 5.69
CA ASN A 128 14.73 -18.68 6.47
C ASN A 128 14.48 -18.85 7.98
N GLY A 129 14.37 -20.09 8.50
CA GLY A 129 14.25 -20.38 9.92
C GLY A 129 12.85 -20.23 10.52
N TYR A 130 11.83 -19.93 9.72
CA TYR A 130 10.45 -19.81 10.22
C TYR A 130 9.80 -21.18 10.44
N LYS A 131 9.04 -21.31 11.53
CA LYS A 131 8.18 -22.48 11.76
C LYS A 131 7.01 -22.45 10.76
N VAL A 132 7.03 -23.36 9.79
CA VAL A 132 6.01 -23.46 8.74
C VAL A 132 5.08 -24.65 8.94
N GLY A 133 3.79 -24.46 8.63
CA GLY A 133 2.81 -25.53 8.54
C GLY A 133 2.73 -26.17 7.14
N ARG A 134 1.73 -27.02 6.92
CA ARG A 134 1.42 -27.60 5.61
C ARG A 134 0.32 -26.82 4.89
N LEU A 135 0.23 -26.97 3.57
CA LEU A 135 -0.91 -26.45 2.81
C LEU A 135 -2.20 -27.14 3.25
N ARG A 136 -3.25 -26.33 3.43
CA ARG A 136 -4.59 -26.78 3.81
C ARG A 136 -5.52 -26.85 2.62
N TYR A 137 -6.41 -27.83 2.63
CA TYR A 137 -7.56 -27.86 1.74
C TYR A 137 -8.38 -26.58 1.86
N LYS A 138 -8.97 -26.16 0.75
CA LYS A 138 -9.83 -24.98 0.66
C LYS A 138 -11.29 -25.41 0.82
N SER A 139 -11.91 -24.99 1.91
CA SER A 139 -13.35 -25.15 2.15
C SER A 139 -14.18 -24.24 1.24
N LYS A 140 -15.49 -24.52 1.13
CA LYS A 140 -16.43 -23.73 0.31
C LYS A 140 -16.28 -22.24 0.62
N GLY A 141 -16.17 -21.42 -0.43
CA GLY A 141 -16.00 -19.98 -0.29
C GLY A 141 -14.62 -19.50 0.18
N TRP A 142 -13.62 -20.36 0.43
CA TRP A 142 -12.24 -19.92 0.75
C TRP A 142 -11.40 -19.60 -0.49
N TYR A 143 -11.76 -20.18 -1.64
CA TYR A 143 -11.15 -19.84 -2.92
C TYR A 143 -11.86 -18.60 -3.49
N LYS A 144 -11.18 -17.46 -3.49
CA LYS A 144 -11.78 -16.15 -3.81
C LYS A 144 -11.25 -15.49 -5.07
N THR A 145 -10.20 -16.05 -5.68
CA THR A 145 -9.53 -15.41 -6.82
C THR A 145 -9.15 -16.45 -7.85
N PHE A 146 -9.41 -16.17 -9.11
CA PHE A 146 -8.87 -16.92 -10.23
C PHE A 146 -8.20 -15.97 -11.22
N THR A 147 -7.35 -16.51 -12.09
CA THR A 147 -6.42 -15.70 -12.89
C THR A 147 -6.46 -16.15 -14.34
N TYR A 148 -6.66 -15.20 -15.24
CA TYR A 148 -6.33 -15.37 -16.64
C TYR A 148 -4.90 -14.86 -16.87
N SER A 149 -4.07 -15.70 -17.48
CA SER A 149 -2.71 -15.34 -17.91
C SER A 149 -2.61 -15.52 -19.40
N GLN A 150 -1.89 -14.63 -20.09
CA GLN A 150 -1.62 -14.66 -21.54
C GLN A 150 -2.84 -14.50 -22.46
N SER A 151 -3.98 -15.14 -22.15
CA SER A 151 -5.17 -15.13 -23.00
C SER A 151 -6.47 -15.34 -22.24
N GLY A 152 -7.59 -15.23 -22.95
CA GLY A 152 -8.93 -15.43 -22.41
C GLY A 152 -9.57 -14.18 -21.82
N TYR A 153 -9.01 -13.00 -22.11
CA TYR A 153 -9.55 -11.72 -21.70
C TYR A 153 -9.37 -10.66 -22.79
N LYS A 154 -10.24 -9.64 -22.80
CA LYS A 154 -10.09 -8.43 -23.63
C LYS A 154 -10.78 -7.26 -22.93
N ILE A 155 -10.13 -6.10 -22.90
CA ILE A 155 -10.77 -4.85 -22.48
C ILE A 155 -11.37 -4.20 -23.72
N LYS A 156 -12.64 -3.81 -23.63
CA LYS A 156 -13.31 -2.99 -24.64
C LYS A 156 -13.59 -1.63 -24.01
N GLU A 157 -12.95 -0.62 -24.57
CA GLU A 157 -13.25 0.75 -24.20
C GLU A 157 -14.63 1.13 -24.74
N THR A 158 -15.44 1.79 -23.91
CA THR A 158 -16.75 2.30 -24.35
C THR A 158 -16.76 3.82 -24.25
N LYS A 159 -17.68 4.47 -24.98
CA LYS A 159 -17.92 5.92 -24.84
C LYS A 159 -18.71 6.28 -23.57
N THR A 160 -18.86 5.34 -22.63
CA THR A 160 -19.64 5.52 -21.39
C THR A 160 -18.73 5.52 -20.17
N ARG A 161 -19.29 5.80 -18.98
CA ARG A 161 -18.56 5.71 -17.70
C ARG A 161 -18.10 4.29 -17.33
N ARG A 162 -18.50 3.25 -18.06
CA ARG A 162 -18.14 1.86 -17.78
C ARG A 162 -17.55 1.20 -19.02
N ASP A 163 -16.28 0.83 -18.95
CA ASP A 163 -15.68 -0.06 -19.94
C ASP A 163 -16.19 -1.49 -19.75
N LEU A 164 -15.96 -2.36 -20.72
CA LEU A 164 -16.32 -3.78 -20.63
C LEU A 164 -15.05 -4.64 -20.56
N ILE A 165 -15.00 -5.57 -19.61
CA ILE A 165 -14.04 -6.67 -19.64
C ILE A 165 -14.72 -7.92 -20.19
N LYS A 166 -14.26 -8.40 -21.33
CA LYS A 166 -14.62 -9.71 -21.86
C LYS A 166 -13.73 -10.76 -21.22
N LEU A 167 -14.34 -11.75 -20.57
CA LEU A 167 -13.66 -12.92 -20.00
C LEU A 167 -14.18 -14.18 -20.70
N SER A 168 -13.27 -15.02 -21.19
CA SER A 168 -13.62 -16.27 -21.86
C SER A 168 -14.44 -17.17 -20.94
N LYS A 169 -15.49 -17.79 -21.49
CA LYS A 169 -16.49 -18.61 -20.76
C LYS A 169 -17.39 -17.88 -19.76
N ILE A 170 -17.17 -16.59 -19.50
CA ILE A 170 -18.03 -15.78 -18.62
C ILE A 170 -18.88 -14.78 -19.42
N GLY A 171 -18.24 -14.03 -20.34
CA GLY A 171 -18.91 -12.98 -21.12
C GLY A 171 -18.32 -11.60 -20.88
N GLU A 172 -19.09 -10.56 -21.23
CA GLU A 172 -18.68 -9.15 -21.15
C GLU A 172 -19.27 -8.51 -19.90
N ILE A 173 -18.41 -8.01 -19.02
CA ILE A 173 -18.79 -7.48 -17.71
C ILE A 173 -18.42 -5.99 -17.62
N PRO A 174 -19.35 -5.09 -17.25
CA PRO A 174 -19.03 -3.70 -16.98
C PRO A 174 -18.01 -3.54 -15.85
N ILE A 175 -17.02 -2.68 -16.09
CA ILE A 175 -16.00 -2.28 -15.12
C ILE A 175 -16.01 -0.76 -14.92
N ARG A 176 -15.89 -0.31 -13.67
CA ARG A 176 -15.72 1.12 -13.37
C ARG A 176 -14.27 1.51 -13.58
N LYS A 177 -14.00 2.15 -14.71
CA LYS A 177 -12.68 2.69 -15.06
C LYS A 177 -12.46 4.01 -14.34
N HIS A 178 -11.39 4.09 -13.57
CA HIS A 178 -10.89 5.34 -12.96
C HIS A 178 -9.50 5.72 -13.50
N ARG A 179 -8.83 4.80 -14.20
CA ARG A 179 -7.51 4.99 -14.83
C ARG A 179 -7.49 4.24 -16.15
N GLN A 180 -6.84 4.81 -17.16
CA GLN A 180 -6.61 4.10 -18.41
C GLN A 180 -5.55 3.02 -18.20
N VAL A 181 -5.83 1.81 -18.69
CA VAL A 181 -4.86 0.71 -18.66
C VAL A 181 -3.86 0.97 -19.78
N LYS A 182 -2.62 1.26 -19.40
CA LYS A 182 -1.51 1.44 -20.33
C LYS A 182 -0.74 0.12 -20.45
N ASN A 183 -0.04 -0.07 -21.57
CA ASN A 183 0.85 -1.20 -21.85
C ASN A 183 0.16 -2.56 -22.01
N GLU A 184 0.98 -3.56 -22.35
CA GLU A 184 0.53 -4.94 -22.49
C GLU A 184 0.11 -5.54 -21.14
N ILE A 185 -1.01 -6.25 -21.16
CA ILE A 185 -1.54 -6.93 -19.98
C ILE A 185 -0.83 -8.26 -19.82
N LYS A 186 -0.22 -8.50 -18.67
CA LYS A 186 0.40 -9.78 -18.32
C LYS A 186 -0.60 -10.75 -17.70
N ASN A 187 -1.38 -10.26 -16.74
CA ASN A 187 -2.33 -11.10 -15.98
C ASN A 187 -3.60 -10.32 -15.62
N VAL A 188 -4.71 -11.04 -15.57
CA VAL A 188 -6.01 -10.53 -15.12
C VAL A 188 -6.49 -11.40 -13.96
N PHE A 189 -6.54 -10.83 -12.76
CA PHE A 189 -7.06 -11.49 -11.58
C PHE A 189 -8.51 -11.10 -11.36
N VAL A 190 -9.41 -12.08 -11.27
CA VAL A 190 -10.80 -11.86 -10.90
C VAL A 190 -10.98 -12.32 -9.47
N LYS A 191 -11.41 -11.41 -8.58
CA LYS A 191 -11.54 -11.65 -7.15
C LYS A 191 -12.93 -11.29 -6.64
N ARG A 192 -13.52 -12.19 -5.84
CA ARG A 192 -14.68 -11.90 -5.00
C ARG A 192 -14.22 -11.50 -3.60
N GLU A 193 -14.47 -10.25 -3.21
CA GLU A 193 -14.23 -9.76 -1.86
C GLU A 193 -15.23 -10.34 -0.85
N GLN A 194 -14.95 -10.22 0.44
CA GLN A 194 -15.76 -10.83 1.49
C GLN A 194 -17.19 -10.27 1.55
N ALA A 195 -17.39 -9.00 1.18
CA ALA A 195 -18.73 -8.41 1.09
C ALA A 195 -19.51 -8.83 -0.18
N GLY A 196 -18.95 -9.69 -1.04
CA GLY A 196 -19.59 -10.17 -2.27
C GLY A 196 -19.22 -9.37 -3.52
N LYS A 197 -18.57 -8.21 -3.37
CA LYS A 197 -18.14 -7.40 -4.51
C LYS A 197 -17.06 -8.11 -5.34
N TRP A 198 -17.25 -8.14 -6.64
CA TRP A 198 -16.29 -8.57 -7.66
C TRP A 198 -15.35 -7.44 -8.12
N PHE A 199 -14.07 -7.75 -8.22
CA PHE A 199 -13.04 -6.86 -8.74
C PHE A 199 -12.19 -7.59 -9.76
N VAL A 200 -11.75 -6.85 -10.77
CA VAL A 200 -10.67 -7.25 -11.65
C VAL A 200 -9.40 -6.51 -11.25
N SER A 201 -8.27 -7.21 -11.18
CA SER A 201 -6.95 -6.59 -11.05
C SER A 201 -6.16 -6.91 -12.32
N ILE A 202 -5.87 -5.89 -13.11
CA ILE A 202 -5.17 -5.99 -14.40
C ILE A 202 -3.72 -5.63 -14.15
N VAL A 203 -2.81 -6.55 -14.44
CA VAL A 203 -1.38 -6.39 -14.21
C VAL A 203 -0.68 -6.10 -15.52
N THR A 204 0.05 -5.00 -15.57
CA THR A 204 0.78 -4.50 -16.74
C THR A 204 2.25 -4.29 -16.40
N ASP A 205 3.06 -4.13 -17.45
CA ASP A 205 4.43 -3.63 -17.29
C ASP A 205 4.48 -2.29 -16.57
N PHE A 206 5.58 -2.09 -15.85
CA PHE A 206 5.87 -0.83 -15.18
C PHE A 206 6.08 0.29 -16.17
N GLN A 207 5.58 1.46 -15.80
CA GLN A 207 5.85 2.71 -16.47
C GLN A 207 6.27 3.73 -15.42
N LYS A 208 7.25 4.57 -15.79
CA LYS A 208 7.54 5.81 -15.08
C LYS A 208 6.36 6.76 -15.30
N ASP A 209 5.43 6.76 -14.35
CA ASP A 209 4.19 7.57 -14.40
C ASP A 209 4.27 8.83 -13.52
N LEU A 210 5.36 8.99 -12.76
CA LEU A 210 5.60 10.15 -11.90
C LEU A 210 6.90 10.85 -12.30
N SER A 211 6.90 12.18 -12.25
CA SER A 211 8.12 12.99 -12.19
C SER A 211 8.44 13.28 -10.73
N GLY A 212 9.67 13.02 -10.31
CA GLY A 212 10.15 13.48 -9.01
C GLY A 212 10.29 15.00 -9.02
N GLY A 213 9.99 15.64 -7.89
CA GLY A 213 10.27 17.06 -7.70
C GLY A 213 11.75 17.35 -7.49
N GLU A 214 12.04 18.54 -6.96
CA GLU A 214 13.40 19.00 -6.64
C GLU A 214 13.56 19.20 -5.12
N GLY A 215 14.79 19.40 -4.65
CA GLY A 215 15.03 19.64 -3.22
C GLY A 215 15.02 18.38 -2.35
N VAL A 216 15.15 18.63 -1.04
CA VAL A 216 15.30 17.60 -0.01
C VAL A 216 14.37 17.94 1.14
N VAL A 217 13.62 16.96 1.63
CA VAL A 217 12.79 17.10 2.82
C VAL A 217 13.05 15.95 3.78
N ALA A 218 12.94 16.21 5.07
CA ALA A 218 12.94 15.19 6.10
C ALA A 218 11.59 15.11 6.80
N THR A 219 11.16 13.90 7.13
CA THR A 219 9.86 13.66 7.77
C THR A 219 10.04 12.96 9.11
N ASP A 220 9.46 13.53 10.16
CA ASP A 220 9.27 12.94 11.47
C ASP A 220 7.87 12.30 11.55
N LEU A 221 7.82 10.96 11.53
CA LEU A 221 6.58 10.20 11.67
C LEU A 221 6.29 10.00 13.15
N ASN A 222 5.14 10.46 13.64
CA ASN A 222 4.80 10.35 15.06
C ASN A 222 3.36 9.88 15.29
N THR A 223 2.97 9.78 16.56
CA THR A 223 1.66 9.24 16.95
C THR A 223 0.61 10.30 17.25
N THR A 224 1.02 11.55 17.44
CA THR A 224 0.14 12.68 17.79
C THR A 224 -0.36 13.37 16.53
N ASN A 225 0.58 13.75 15.66
CA ASN A 225 0.38 14.10 14.27
C ASN A 225 0.74 12.89 13.40
N TYR A 226 0.23 12.80 12.18
CA TYR A 226 0.65 11.72 11.28
C TYR A 226 2.12 11.89 10.88
N LEU A 227 2.49 13.14 10.57
CA LEU A 227 3.82 13.52 10.10
C LEU A 227 4.06 15.01 10.36
N THR A 228 5.29 15.37 10.70
CA THR A 228 5.81 16.74 10.62
C THR A 228 7.07 16.72 9.76
N ASP A 229 7.21 17.67 8.83
CA ASP A 229 8.41 17.75 8.00
C ASP A 229 9.31 18.94 8.31
N SER A 230 10.48 18.95 7.68
CA SER A 230 11.50 20.00 7.81
C SER A 230 11.13 21.34 7.19
N ASP A 231 10.02 21.39 6.44
CA ASP A 231 9.48 22.61 5.84
C ASP A 231 8.31 23.15 6.70
N GLU A 232 8.23 22.72 7.96
CA GLU A 232 7.22 23.10 8.96
C GLU A 232 5.78 22.64 8.64
N LEU A 233 5.60 21.75 7.67
CA LEU A 233 4.29 21.18 7.37
C LEU A 233 3.91 20.14 8.42
N VAL A 234 2.70 20.27 8.97
CA VAL A 234 2.15 19.30 9.92
C VAL A 234 0.93 18.63 9.30
N ILE A 235 1.02 17.31 9.12
CA ILE A 235 -0.08 16.47 8.65
C ILE A 235 -0.76 15.85 9.87
N GLU A 236 -2.03 16.17 10.07
CA GLU A 236 -2.81 15.60 11.16
C GLU A 236 -3.07 14.10 10.96
N ASN A 237 -3.32 13.38 12.07
CA ASN A 237 -3.85 12.04 11.97
C ASN A 237 -5.27 12.05 11.36
N PRO A 238 -5.60 11.10 10.48
CA PRO A 238 -6.94 11.00 9.88
C PRO A 238 -7.99 10.55 10.92
N LYS A 239 -8.46 11.49 11.76
CA LYS A 239 -9.44 11.26 12.84
C LYS A 239 -10.73 10.59 12.35
N TYR A 240 -11.12 10.82 11.09
CA TYR A 240 -12.28 10.15 10.47
C TYR A 240 -12.13 8.61 10.35
N LEU A 241 -10.92 8.08 10.51
CA LEU A 241 -10.70 6.63 10.58
C LEU A 241 -11.10 6.06 11.94
N GLU A 242 -10.95 6.81 13.03
CA GLU A 242 -11.30 6.37 14.39
C GLU A 242 -12.78 6.00 14.46
N GLU A 243 -13.67 6.86 13.97
CA GLU A 243 -15.10 6.58 13.91
C GLU A 243 -15.43 5.30 13.12
N LYS A 244 -14.71 5.06 12.02
CA LYS A 244 -14.89 3.84 11.21
C LYS A 244 -14.39 2.60 11.93
N GLU A 245 -13.30 2.72 12.69
CA GLU A 245 -12.74 1.66 13.53
C GLU A 245 -13.70 1.30 14.68
N GLU A 246 -14.25 2.28 15.37
CA GLU A 246 -15.26 2.05 16.41
C GLU A 246 -16.50 1.36 15.85
N ARG A 247 -17.02 1.82 14.70
CA ARG A 247 -18.16 1.20 14.03
C ARG A 247 -17.85 -0.25 13.66
N LEU A 248 -16.65 -0.54 13.16
CA LEU A 248 -16.21 -1.91 12.88
C LEU A 248 -16.15 -2.75 14.16
N GLN A 249 -15.63 -2.21 15.27
CA GLN A 249 -15.55 -2.92 16.54
C GLN A 249 -16.93 -3.25 17.10
N LYS A 250 -17.88 -2.31 17.06
CA LYS A 250 -19.28 -2.53 17.45
C LYS A 250 -19.92 -3.65 16.63
N GLU A 251 -19.68 -3.68 15.32
CA GLU A 251 -20.22 -4.75 14.46
C GLU A 251 -19.54 -6.11 14.69
N LYS A 252 -18.24 -6.13 15.05
CA LYS A 252 -17.53 -7.36 15.47
C LYS A 252 -18.09 -7.91 16.78
N GLN A 253 -18.30 -7.09 17.80
CA GLN A 253 -18.92 -7.52 19.06
C GLN A 253 -20.31 -8.12 18.84
N LYS A 254 -21.11 -7.52 17.95
CA LYS A 254 -22.42 -8.08 17.55
C LYS A 254 -22.27 -9.43 16.83
N PHE A 255 -21.21 -9.60 16.04
CA PHE A 255 -20.91 -10.82 15.29
C PHE A 255 -20.51 -11.98 16.20
N ASP A 256 -19.67 -11.72 17.21
CA ASP A 256 -19.18 -12.73 18.13
C ASP A 256 -20.31 -13.37 18.95
N ARG A 257 -21.40 -12.62 19.17
CA ARG A 257 -22.63 -13.10 19.82
C ARG A 257 -23.57 -13.90 18.89
N LYS A 258 -23.21 -14.11 17.61
CA LYS A 258 -24.07 -14.84 16.66
C LYS A 258 -23.68 -16.31 16.61
N GLU A 259 -24.69 -17.17 16.63
CA GLU A 259 -24.51 -18.61 16.44
C GLU A 259 -24.05 -18.93 15.01
N LYS A 260 -22.88 -19.55 14.92
CA LYS A 260 -22.25 -19.92 13.65
C LYS A 260 -23.17 -20.83 12.83
N GLY A 261 -23.34 -20.50 11.55
CA GLY A 261 -24.21 -21.25 10.63
C GLY A 261 -25.64 -20.73 10.53
N SER A 262 -26.09 -19.89 11.47
CA SER A 262 -27.41 -19.27 11.39
C SER A 262 -27.50 -18.20 10.27
N ASN A 263 -28.71 -17.96 9.76
CA ASN A 263 -28.97 -16.87 8.81
C ASN A 263 -28.59 -15.48 9.40
N LYS A 264 -28.74 -15.30 10.71
CA LYS A 264 -28.34 -14.08 11.42
C LYS A 264 -26.82 -13.92 11.44
N TYR A 265 -26.07 -15.00 11.62
CA TYR A 265 -24.62 -15.01 11.54
C TYR A 265 -24.13 -14.60 10.16
N GLU A 266 -24.68 -15.18 9.09
CA GLU A 266 -24.27 -14.83 7.72
C GLU A 266 -24.59 -13.38 7.36
N LYS A 267 -25.76 -12.86 7.77
CA LYS A 267 -26.10 -11.43 7.62
C LYS A 267 -25.09 -10.54 8.36
N GLN A 268 -24.74 -10.87 9.60
CA GLN A 268 -23.80 -10.08 10.40
C GLN A 268 -22.36 -10.18 9.88
N ARG A 269 -21.93 -11.36 9.41
CA ARG A 269 -20.62 -11.57 8.74
C ARG A 269 -20.45 -10.62 7.55
N LYS A 270 -21.49 -10.49 6.71
CA LYS A 270 -21.48 -9.56 5.57
C LYS A 270 -21.42 -8.10 6.02
N ARG A 271 -22.09 -7.72 7.11
CA ARG A 271 -22.00 -6.36 7.68
C ARG A 271 -20.59 -6.04 8.17
N VAL A 272 -19.97 -6.94 8.93
CA VAL A 272 -18.57 -6.80 9.38
C VAL A 272 -17.64 -6.67 8.17
N ALA A 273 -17.81 -7.51 7.15
CA ALA A 273 -17.03 -7.42 5.92
C ALA A 273 -17.20 -6.07 5.21
N LYS A 274 -18.43 -5.53 5.14
CA LYS A 274 -18.69 -4.20 4.56
C LYS A 274 -18.02 -3.09 5.36
N LYS A 275 -18.09 -3.10 6.70
CA LYS A 275 -17.41 -2.12 7.54
C LYS A 275 -15.89 -2.20 7.46
N TYR A 276 -15.36 -3.41 7.36
CA TYR A 276 -13.94 -3.62 7.11
C TYR A 276 -13.52 -3.06 5.73
N GLU A 277 -14.33 -3.28 4.69
CA GLU A 277 -14.11 -2.66 3.37
C GLU A 277 -14.16 -1.13 3.44
N GLU A 278 -15.16 -0.54 4.11
CA GLU A 278 -15.26 0.93 4.29
C GLU A 278 -14.01 1.51 4.99
N LEU A 279 -13.53 0.87 6.04
CA LEU A 279 -12.30 1.28 6.74
C LEU A 279 -11.06 1.12 5.85
N ARG A 280 -10.94 -0.01 5.15
CA ARG A 280 -9.82 -0.28 4.25
C ARG A 280 -9.79 0.71 3.09
N ASP A 281 -10.94 1.00 2.50
CA ASP A 281 -11.07 1.92 1.38
C ASP A 281 -10.77 3.36 1.86
N ALA A 282 -11.25 3.76 3.04
CA ALA A 282 -10.88 5.05 3.68
C ALA A 282 -9.37 5.20 3.97
N LYS A 283 -8.69 4.10 4.33
CA LYS A 283 -7.22 4.06 4.48
C LYS A 283 -6.48 4.08 3.14
N LYS A 284 -7.16 3.71 2.05
CA LYS A 284 -6.57 3.58 0.72
C LYS A 284 -6.37 4.94 0.04
N ASP A 285 -7.01 6.00 0.52
CA ASP A 285 -6.90 7.31 -0.12
C ASP A 285 -5.83 8.17 0.55
N PHE A 286 -5.77 8.19 1.89
CA PHE A 286 -4.83 9.05 2.63
C PHE A 286 -3.35 8.75 2.34
N LEU A 287 -2.87 7.52 2.59
CA LEU A 287 -1.43 7.20 2.47
C LEU A 287 -0.90 7.28 1.04
N PRO A 288 -1.64 6.76 0.02
CA PRO A 288 -1.24 6.96 -1.36
C PRO A 288 -1.26 8.43 -1.75
N SER A 289 -2.29 9.20 -1.40
CA SER A 289 -2.32 10.62 -1.78
C SER A 289 -1.15 11.38 -1.15
N LEU A 290 -0.90 11.19 0.15
CA LEU A 290 0.20 11.83 0.85
C LEU A 290 1.56 11.49 0.24
N SER A 291 1.82 10.20 0.00
CA SER A 291 3.09 9.77 -0.61
C SER A 291 3.25 10.32 -2.03
N ARG A 292 2.15 10.60 -2.76
CA ARG A 292 2.22 11.24 -4.08
C ARG A 292 2.72 12.67 -3.95
N VAL A 293 2.12 13.43 -3.03
CA VAL A 293 2.47 14.84 -2.79
C VAL A 293 3.96 14.97 -2.48
N TYR A 294 4.49 14.15 -1.58
CA TYR A 294 5.93 14.18 -1.28
C TYR A 294 6.81 13.83 -2.49
N ILE A 295 6.41 12.85 -3.29
CA ILE A 295 7.19 12.41 -4.46
C ILE A 295 7.18 13.45 -5.57
N GLU A 296 6.05 14.10 -5.82
CA GLU A 296 5.91 15.13 -6.85
C GLU A 296 6.61 16.44 -6.47
N ASN A 297 6.72 16.75 -5.17
CA ASN A 297 7.38 17.98 -4.70
C ASN A 297 8.88 17.82 -4.43
N TYR A 298 9.34 16.63 -4.01
CA TYR A 298 10.71 16.44 -3.54
C TYR A 298 11.50 15.40 -4.34
N GLY A 299 12.76 15.74 -4.63
CA GLY A 299 13.72 14.85 -5.30
C GLY A 299 14.43 13.90 -4.34
N THR A 300 14.49 14.24 -3.05
CA THR A 300 15.00 13.38 -1.98
C THR A 300 14.13 13.50 -0.74
N ILE A 301 13.72 12.36 -0.16
CA ILE A 301 12.94 12.29 1.07
C ILE A 301 13.71 11.46 2.09
N ILE A 302 13.96 12.05 3.25
CA ILE A 302 14.68 11.43 4.37
C ILE A 302 13.68 11.10 5.47
N LEU A 303 13.68 9.85 5.93
CA LEU A 303 12.79 9.38 7.00
C LEU A 303 13.59 8.89 8.19
N GLY A 304 13.10 9.20 9.40
CA GLY A 304 13.51 8.49 10.60
C GLY A 304 13.15 7.01 10.52
N ASP A 305 14.16 6.15 10.56
CA ASP A 305 14.04 4.70 10.63
C ASP A 305 13.67 4.30 12.06
N LEU A 306 12.40 4.45 12.41
CA LEU A 306 11.83 3.67 13.51
C LEU A 306 12.02 2.21 13.09
N SER A 307 13.08 1.58 13.59
CA SER A 307 13.37 0.20 13.29
C SER A 307 12.15 -0.59 13.74
N ILE A 308 11.55 -1.32 12.80
CA ILE A 308 10.40 -2.17 13.11
C ILE A 308 10.83 -3.22 14.15
N SER A 309 12.12 -3.58 14.21
CA SER A 309 12.68 -4.52 15.17
C SER A 309 12.56 -4.05 16.62
N ASP A 310 12.92 -2.81 16.94
CA ASP A 310 12.93 -2.31 18.33
C ASP A 310 11.50 -2.09 18.89
N MET A 311 10.51 -1.97 18.00
CA MET A 311 9.08 -1.88 18.36
C MET A 311 8.44 -3.25 18.62
N PHE A 312 9.00 -4.35 18.12
CA PHE A 312 8.48 -5.70 18.37
C PHE A 312 9.04 -6.33 19.65
N GLU A 313 10.23 -5.90 20.11
CA GLU A 313 10.89 -6.46 21.30
C GLU A 313 10.41 -5.85 22.62
N ASN A 314 9.89 -4.61 22.60
CA ASN A 314 9.34 -3.96 23.80
C ASN A 314 7.84 -4.26 23.99
N SER A 315 7.58 -5.34 24.71
CA SER A 315 6.27 -5.83 25.15
C SER A 315 5.53 -4.84 26.05
N TYR A 316 4.51 -4.15 25.51
CA TYR A 316 3.19 -3.89 26.12
C TYR A 316 2.33 -2.93 25.26
N PHE A 317 2.96 -2.17 24.35
CA PHE A 317 2.31 -1.14 23.51
C PHE A 317 2.29 -1.45 22.00
N ALA A 318 2.98 -2.51 21.58
CA ALA A 318 3.09 -2.92 20.17
C ALA A 318 1.83 -3.63 19.66
N LYS A 319 0.77 -2.86 19.40
CA LYS A 319 -0.45 -3.33 18.72
C LYS A 319 -1.31 -2.18 18.15
N SER A 320 -0.74 -0.99 17.96
CA SER A 320 -1.53 0.13 17.46
C SER A 320 -1.76 -0.01 15.94
N ASN A 321 -2.95 0.37 15.47
CA ASN A 321 -3.26 0.46 14.04
C ASN A 321 -2.36 1.48 13.30
N LEU A 322 -1.70 2.36 14.06
CA LEU A 322 -0.90 3.47 13.58
C LEU A 322 0.48 3.00 13.12
N ASP A 323 1.14 2.10 13.86
CA ASP A 323 2.44 1.51 13.47
C ASP A 323 2.33 0.77 12.13
N ALA A 324 1.23 0.03 11.96
CA ALA A 324 0.90 -0.65 10.72
C ALA A 324 0.53 0.31 9.57
N SER A 325 0.22 1.58 9.87
CA SER A 325 -0.01 2.63 8.88
C SER A 325 1.29 3.30 8.45
N LEU A 326 2.23 3.52 9.38
CA LEU A 326 3.55 4.09 9.11
C LEU A 326 4.39 3.17 8.22
N GLY A 327 4.41 1.88 8.52
CA GLY A 327 5.07 0.88 7.65
C GLY A 327 4.51 0.89 6.22
N ARG A 328 3.18 0.99 6.07
CA ARG A 328 2.53 1.09 4.75
C ARG A 328 2.87 2.38 4.01
N PHE A 329 3.00 3.51 4.70
CA PHE A 329 3.41 4.76 4.08
C PHE A 329 4.84 4.69 3.52
N ARG A 330 5.77 4.05 4.25
CA ARG A 330 7.12 3.76 3.74
C ARG A 330 7.08 2.91 2.48
N ASP A 331 6.25 1.88 2.44
CA ASP A 331 6.06 1.07 1.24
C ASP A 331 5.53 1.91 0.07
N TYR A 332 4.55 2.79 0.34
CA TYR A 332 4.01 3.69 -0.68
C TYR A 332 5.06 4.70 -1.19
N LEU A 333 5.91 5.24 -0.32
CA LEU A 333 7.01 6.11 -0.75
C LEU A 333 8.04 5.36 -1.60
N ARG A 334 8.45 4.15 -1.19
CA ARG A 334 9.43 3.35 -1.92
C ARG A 334 9.01 3.04 -3.35
N TYR A 335 7.80 2.50 -3.56
CA TYR A 335 7.38 2.14 -4.93
C TYR A 335 7.16 3.37 -5.82
N LYS A 336 6.67 4.49 -5.27
CA LYS A 336 6.52 5.74 -6.05
C LYS A 336 7.84 6.40 -6.35
N ALA A 337 8.78 6.35 -5.41
CA ALA A 337 10.13 6.86 -5.59
C ALA A 337 10.86 6.10 -6.69
N GLU A 338 10.72 4.78 -6.74
CA GLU A 338 11.22 3.97 -7.85
C GLU A 338 10.64 4.41 -9.21
N SER A 339 9.34 4.77 -9.24
CA SER A 339 8.70 5.32 -10.45
C SER A 339 9.22 6.71 -10.81
N ALA A 340 9.32 7.61 -9.82
CA ALA A 340 9.68 9.00 -10.02
C ALA A 340 11.17 9.23 -10.25
N GLY A 341 12.03 8.32 -9.78
CA GLY A 341 13.47 8.55 -9.63
C GLY A 341 13.80 9.38 -8.37
N THR A 342 12.87 9.51 -7.43
CA THR A 342 13.08 10.17 -6.14
C THR A 342 13.98 9.31 -5.25
N LYS A 343 14.89 9.92 -4.49
CA LYS A 343 15.74 9.19 -3.55
C LYS A 343 15.06 9.08 -2.18
N ILE A 344 14.95 7.87 -1.64
CA ILE A 344 14.48 7.64 -0.27
C ILE A 344 15.67 7.26 0.61
N ILE A 345 15.82 7.94 1.74
CA ILE A 345 16.91 7.71 2.70
C ILE A 345 16.30 7.43 4.06
N PHE A 346 16.79 6.39 4.72
CA PHE A 346 16.40 6.04 6.08
C PHE A 346 17.57 6.38 7.02
N VAL A 347 17.30 7.08 8.10
CA VAL A 347 18.31 7.46 9.10
C VAL A 347 17.87 7.03 10.49
N ASP A 348 18.82 6.66 11.33
CA ASP A 348 18.54 6.34 12.73
C ASP A 348 17.97 7.57 13.48
N PRO A 349 16.75 7.50 14.03
CA PRO A 349 16.11 8.61 14.73
C PRO A 349 16.68 8.85 16.14
N ASP A 350 17.68 8.10 16.59
CA ASP A 350 18.20 8.24 17.95
C ASP A 350 18.63 9.68 18.30
N ASN A 351 18.12 10.18 19.42
CA ASN A 351 18.37 11.53 19.95
C ASN A 351 17.89 12.70 19.07
N THR A 352 17.13 12.47 17.99
CA THR A 352 16.61 13.57 17.14
C THR A 352 15.63 14.48 17.88
N THR A 353 14.94 13.94 18.90
CA THR A 353 14.00 14.70 19.75
C THR A 353 14.67 15.40 20.93
N GLN A 354 15.92 15.09 21.25
CA GLN A 354 16.65 15.67 22.40
C GLN A 354 17.77 16.64 21.98
N THR A 355 18.24 16.51 20.74
CA THR A 355 19.27 17.38 20.18
C THR A 355 18.62 18.62 19.61
N TYR A 356 19.12 19.82 19.89
CA TYR A 356 18.65 21.03 19.23
C TYR A 356 19.28 21.15 17.86
N SER A 357 18.46 21.20 16.82
CA SER A 357 18.89 21.28 15.43
C SER A 357 19.79 22.48 15.13
N ASN A 358 19.50 23.64 15.76
CA ASN A 358 20.24 24.88 15.55
C ASN A 358 21.67 24.85 16.12
N CYS A 359 21.86 24.40 17.36
CA CYS A 359 23.16 24.49 18.07
C CYS A 359 23.82 23.14 18.38
N GLY A 360 23.14 22.02 18.15
CA GLY A 360 23.62 20.67 18.45
C GLY A 360 23.59 20.29 19.93
N GLU A 361 23.09 21.16 20.82
CA GLU A 361 23.02 20.88 22.26
C GLU A 361 22.06 19.71 22.53
N LYS A 362 22.44 18.79 23.42
CA LYS A 362 21.59 17.66 23.80
C LYS A 362 20.98 17.91 25.16
N VAL A 363 19.66 18.02 25.22
CA VAL A 363 18.92 18.21 26.47
C VAL A 363 17.98 17.04 26.67
N SER A 364 18.09 16.39 27.83
CA SER A 364 17.15 15.35 28.24
C SER A 364 15.79 15.97 28.49
N LYS A 365 14.74 15.40 27.90
CA LYS A 365 13.36 15.89 27.98
C LYS A 365 12.39 14.75 28.15
N ASN A 366 11.25 15.06 28.75
CA ASN A 366 10.17 14.11 28.88
C ASN A 366 9.37 14.00 27.57
N ILE A 367 8.61 12.91 27.45
CA ILE A 367 7.83 12.64 26.24
C ILE A 367 6.72 13.68 26.02
N TRP A 368 6.22 14.30 27.09
CA TRP A 368 5.14 15.30 27.06
C TRP A 368 5.62 16.74 26.80
N ASP A 369 6.92 17.01 26.79
CA ASP A 369 7.46 18.33 26.49
C ASP A 369 7.37 18.59 24.96
N ARG A 370 6.35 19.35 24.53
CA ARG A 370 6.06 19.60 23.11
C ARG A 370 6.69 20.87 22.56
N GLU A 371 6.89 21.87 23.41
CA GLU A 371 7.61 23.10 23.08
C GLU A 371 9.12 22.89 23.25
N HIS A 372 9.89 23.44 22.31
CA HIS A 372 11.29 23.14 22.13
C HIS A 372 12.11 24.43 22.13
N GLU A 373 12.31 25.01 23.32
CA GLU A 373 13.14 26.20 23.52
C GLU A 373 14.54 25.83 23.99
N CYS A 374 15.58 26.25 23.26
CA CYS A 374 16.96 25.91 23.58
C CYS A 374 17.50 26.79 24.70
N PRO A 375 17.94 26.21 25.84
CA PRO A 375 18.50 27.01 26.93
C PRO A 375 19.84 27.68 26.57
N ARG A 376 20.50 27.21 25.50
CA ARG A 376 21.81 27.71 25.07
C ARG A 376 21.73 28.77 23.98
N CYS A 377 20.85 28.61 23.00
CA CYS A 377 20.79 29.50 21.83
C CYS A 377 19.45 30.20 21.64
N GLY A 378 18.48 30.01 22.55
CA GLY A 378 17.16 30.64 22.48
C GLY A 378 16.26 30.16 21.34
N PHE A 379 16.71 29.23 20.49
CA PHE A 379 15.91 28.70 19.40
C PHE A 379 14.66 28.00 19.94
N SER A 380 13.48 28.45 19.51
CA SER A 380 12.19 27.88 19.90
C SER A 380 11.46 27.31 18.69
N THR A 381 10.98 26.07 18.82
CA THR A 381 10.15 25.42 17.80
C THR A 381 9.31 24.30 18.43
N THR A 382 8.59 23.51 17.63
CA THR A 382 7.94 22.29 18.13
C THR A 382 8.93 21.14 18.17
N ARG A 383 8.75 20.21 19.12
CA ARG A 383 9.60 19.02 19.22
C ARG A 383 9.65 18.20 17.92
N ASP A 384 8.50 18.04 17.28
CA ASP A 384 8.35 17.25 16.05
C ASP A 384 9.10 17.93 14.88
N HIS A 385 9.01 19.26 14.74
CA HIS A 385 9.77 20.00 13.73
C HIS A 385 11.28 19.95 13.99
N ASN A 386 11.71 20.13 15.25
CA ASN A 386 13.12 19.96 15.60
C ASN A 386 13.65 18.55 15.28
N SER A 387 12.84 17.51 15.51
CA SER A 387 13.17 16.14 15.12
C SER A 387 13.35 16.03 13.61
N ALA A 388 12.43 16.58 12.81
CA ALA A 388 12.52 16.60 11.36
C ALA A 388 13.81 17.30 10.86
N LEU A 389 14.19 18.44 11.45
CA LEU A 389 15.45 19.12 11.11
C LEU A 389 16.70 18.29 11.46
N ASN A 390 16.69 17.57 12.58
CA ASN A 390 17.79 16.66 12.92
C ASN A 390 17.86 15.45 11.98
N ILE A 391 16.71 14.90 11.58
CA ILE A 391 16.62 13.83 10.58
C ILE A 391 17.20 14.33 9.24
N LEU A 392 16.86 15.55 8.83
CA LEU A 392 17.41 16.20 7.64
C LEU A 392 18.93 16.26 7.71
N LYS A 393 19.47 16.79 8.82
CA LYS A 393 20.92 16.91 9.04
C LYS A 393 21.62 15.57 8.94
N LYS A 394 21.15 14.55 9.67
CA LYS A 394 21.70 13.19 9.60
C LYS A 394 21.65 12.60 8.19
N GLY A 395 20.56 12.84 7.46
CA GLY A 395 20.40 12.35 6.09
C GLY A 395 21.34 13.03 5.11
N LEU A 396 21.53 14.35 5.22
CA LEU A 396 22.49 15.10 4.40
C LEU A 396 23.94 14.68 4.69
N ASP A 397 24.28 14.50 5.96
CA ASP A 397 25.60 14.00 6.38
C ASP A 397 25.88 12.61 5.77
N SER A 398 24.88 11.73 5.73
CA SER A 398 24.99 10.41 5.10
C SER A 398 25.21 10.46 3.58
N LEU A 399 24.83 11.57 2.93
CA LEU A 399 25.02 11.79 1.50
C LEU A 399 26.39 12.38 1.14
N GLY A 400 27.22 12.72 2.12
CA GLY A 400 28.51 13.38 1.89
C GLY A 400 28.38 14.81 1.36
N LYS A 401 27.21 15.43 1.51
CA LYS A 401 26.97 16.83 1.16
C LYS A 401 27.22 17.66 2.42
N GLY A 402 28.37 18.34 2.48
CA GLY A 402 28.72 19.26 3.57
C GLY A 402 27.67 20.34 3.80
N GLN A 403 27.64 20.85 5.03
CA GLN A 403 26.65 21.79 5.58
C GLN A 403 26.34 22.95 4.61
N ALA A 404 25.05 23.19 4.35
CA ALA A 404 24.59 24.54 4.08
C ALA A 404 24.33 25.20 5.43
N GLU A 405 24.93 26.37 5.69
CA GLU A 405 24.60 27.17 6.86
C GLU A 405 23.10 27.48 6.85
N VAL A 406 22.40 27.02 7.89
CA VAL A 406 21.00 27.40 8.12
C VAL A 406 21.03 28.82 8.67
N THR A 407 20.78 29.81 7.82
CA THR A 407 20.57 31.18 8.28
C THR A 407 19.24 31.25 9.04
N PRO A 408 19.19 31.74 10.28
CA PRO A 408 17.94 31.95 11.00
C PRO A 408 17.08 32.94 10.22
N VAL A 409 15.84 32.56 9.90
CA VAL A 409 14.80 33.52 9.54
C VAL A 409 14.24 34.04 10.86
N ASP A 410 14.14 35.36 11.02
CA ASP A 410 13.53 35.99 12.20
C ASP A 410 12.16 35.36 12.49
N THR A 411 12.08 34.67 13.62
CA THR A 411 10.90 33.96 14.09
C THR A 411 9.90 34.95 14.66
N GLY A 412 8.94 35.39 13.84
CA GLY A 412 7.60 35.62 14.37
C GLY A 412 7.01 34.27 14.82
N THR A 413 6.25 34.24 15.91
CA THR A 413 5.60 33.04 16.45
C THR A 413 4.93 32.23 15.33
N PRO A 414 5.45 31.03 14.96
CA PRO A 414 4.93 30.30 13.82
C PRO A 414 3.65 29.56 14.22
N ALA A 415 2.51 29.97 13.66
CA ALA A 415 1.39 29.05 13.52
C ALA A 415 1.77 28.06 12.41
N GLY A 416 2.16 26.84 12.77
CA GLY A 416 2.48 25.80 11.78
C GLY A 416 1.39 25.68 10.72
N HIS A 417 1.76 25.41 9.47
CA HIS A 417 0.78 25.19 8.42
C HIS A 417 0.16 23.79 8.61
N PHE A 418 -0.97 23.73 9.31
CA PHE A 418 -1.69 22.48 9.54
C PHE A 418 -2.48 22.08 8.29
N VAL A 419 -2.21 20.88 7.79
CA VAL A 419 -3.00 20.27 6.72
C VAL A 419 -3.78 19.12 7.30
N SER A 420 -5.10 19.27 7.30
CA SER A 420 -5.99 18.20 7.75
C SER A 420 -5.90 17.01 6.79
N ALA A 421 -5.81 15.80 7.32
CA ALA A 421 -5.73 14.57 6.52
C ALA A 421 -6.87 14.42 5.50
N SER A 422 -8.04 15.01 5.77
CA SER A 422 -9.21 15.01 4.89
C SER A 422 -9.00 15.80 3.59
N SER A 423 -8.08 16.78 3.61
CA SER A 423 -7.73 17.59 2.44
C SER A 423 -6.72 16.92 1.51
N VAL A 424 -6.11 15.80 1.95
CA VAL A 424 -5.13 15.04 1.18
C VAL A 424 -5.87 14.03 0.29
N VAL A 425 -6.29 14.47 -0.89
CA VAL A 425 -7.03 13.68 -1.88
C VAL A 425 -6.28 13.57 -3.20
N GLU A 426 -6.18 12.36 -3.75
CA GLU A 426 -5.62 12.14 -5.10
C GLU A 426 -6.65 12.56 -6.16
N LEU A 427 -6.24 13.43 -7.09
CA LEU A 427 -7.04 13.83 -8.24
C LEU A 427 -7.56 12.59 -9.00
N GLY A 428 -8.89 12.44 -9.08
CA GLY A 428 -9.57 11.29 -9.70
C GLY A 428 -10.07 10.22 -8.72
N THR A 429 -9.93 10.43 -7.41
CA THR A 429 -10.62 9.64 -6.38
C THR A 429 -12.02 10.23 -6.19
N PRO A 430 -13.13 9.45 -6.22
CA PRO A 430 -14.44 10.01 -5.96
C PRO A 430 -14.49 10.56 -4.54
N SER A 431 -14.75 11.87 -4.40
CA SER A 431 -15.07 12.46 -3.10
C SER A 431 -16.29 11.75 -2.51
N HIS A 432 -16.32 11.61 -1.18
CA HIS A 432 -17.39 10.91 -0.44
C HIS A 432 -18.77 11.58 -0.54
N THR A 433 -18.93 12.63 -1.35
CA THR A 433 -20.15 13.43 -1.46
C THR A 433 -20.99 13.20 -2.73
N GLU A 434 -20.54 12.40 -3.69
CA GLU A 434 -21.32 12.12 -4.92
C GLU A 434 -21.79 10.66 -5.01
N ALA A 435 -22.46 10.19 -3.96
CA ALA A 435 -23.05 8.85 -3.90
C ALA A 435 -24.56 8.92 -3.67
N GLU A 436 -25.28 9.72 -4.45
CA GLU A 436 -26.74 9.66 -4.61
C GLU A 436 -27.12 10.46 -5.87
N VAL A 437 -27.07 9.80 -7.04
CA VAL A 437 -28.07 9.79 -8.14
C VAL A 437 -27.77 8.60 -9.05
#